data_AF-A0A966RH03-F1
#
_entry.id   AF-A0A966RH03-F1
#
_cell.length_a   1.000
_cell.length_b   1.000
_cell.length_c   1.000
_cell.angle_alpha   90.00
_cell.angle_beta   90.00
_cell.angle_gamma   90.00
#
_symmetry.space_group_name_H-M   'P 1'
#
loop_
_entity.id
_entity.type
_entity.pdbx_description
1 polymer ?
#
loop_
_entity_poly.entity_id
_entity_poly.type
_entity_poly.pdbx_seq_one_letter_code
_entity_poly.pdbx_strand_id
1 'polypeptide(L)'
;MSSAAAASTPAAVTLADLPPEKTLLHAAKLAMEKDKPILLDYYRETKANSAFIGVDKDTREEFLVKNREEYTSPIVKKYKAGTDMLIETENSIYIIALTTQKKDVAGFDSA
;
A
#
# COMPACT_ATOMS: atom_id res chain seq x y z
N MET A 1 36.49 -6.12 9.97
CA MET A 1 35.44 -5.64 10.88
C MET A 1 34.10 -6.04 10.27
N SER A 2 33.58 -7.21 10.65
CA SER A 2 32.31 -7.74 10.13
C SER A 2 31.17 -7.11 10.91
N SER A 3 30.36 -6.27 10.28
CA SER A 3 29.18 -5.66 10.91
C SER A 3 28.03 -6.67 10.89
N ALA A 4 27.62 -7.13 12.07
CA ALA A 4 26.43 -7.95 12.22
C ALA A 4 25.19 -7.05 12.09
N ALA A 5 24.39 -7.27 11.04
CA ALA A 5 23.09 -6.63 10.89
C ALA A 5 22.19 -7.05 12.06
N ALA A 6 21.75 -6.08 12.86
CA ALA A 6 20.79 -6.28 13.92
C ALA A 6 19.46 -6.73 13.29
N ALA A 7 19.09 -8.01 13.49
CA ALA A 7 17.78 -8.51 13.15
C ALA A 7 16.75 -7.78 14.02
N SER A 8 15.94 -6.92 13.41
CA SER A 8 14.79 -6.30 14.05
C SER A 8 13.77 -7.39 14.37
N THR A 9 13.54 -7.65 15.66
CA THR A 9 12.46 -8.52 16.12
C THR A 9 11.14 -8.02 15.52
N PRO A 10 10.36 -8.86 14.81
CA PRO A 10 9.06 -8.43 14.30
C PRO A 10 8.17 -8.02 15.47
N ALA A 11 7.74 -6.76 15.48
CA ALA A 11 6.86 -6.23 16.52
C ALA A 11 5.56 -7.05 16.58
N ALA A 12 5.10 -7.37 17.79
CA ALA A 12 3.87 -8.13 17.99
C ALA A 12 2.68 -7.42 17.32
N VAL A 13 1.95 -8.14 16.46
CA VAL A 13 0.76 -7.63 15.78
C VAL A 13 -0.46 -7.78 16.69
N THR A 14 -1.13 -6.68 17.01
CA THR A 14 -2.37 -6.69 17.80
C THR A 14 -3.59 -6.61 16.87
N LEU A 15 -4.77 -6.96 17.39
CA LEU A 15 -6.02 -6.83 16.62
C LEU A 15 -6.29 -5.39 16.15
N ALA A 16 -5.81 -4.37 16.88
CA ALA A 16 -5.94 -2.97 16.49
C ALA A 16 -5.09 -2.61 15.26
N ASP A 17 -4.03 -3.39 15.00
CA ASP A 17 -3.15 -3.21 13.84
C ASP A 17 -3.68 -3.88 12.58
N LEU A 18 -4.68 -4.77 12.70
CA LEU A 18 -5.21 -5.52 11.58
C LEU A 18 -6.27 -4.71 10.82
N PRO A 19 -6.42 -4.96 9.50
CA PRO A 19 -7.61 -4.52 8.79
C PRO A 19 -8.87 -5.16 9.38
N PRO A 20 -10.02 -4.45 9.41
CA PRO A 20 -11.28 -5.01 9.83
C PRO A 20 -11.65 -6.25 9.03
N GLU A 21 -12.37 -7.19 9.64
CA GLU A 21 -12.79 -8.47 9.03
C GLU A 21 -13.48 -8.28 7.68
N LYS A 22 -14.35 -7.26 7.57
CA LYS A 22 -15.06 -6.94 6.32
C LYS A 22 -14.11 -6.49 5.20
N THR A 23 -13.05 -5.76 5.55
CA THR A 23 -12.00 -5.34 4.60
C THR A 23 -11.22 -6.55 4.11
N LEU A 24 -10.83 -7.45 5.02
CA LEU A 24 -10.13 -8.69 4.67
C LEU A 24 -11.00 -9.60 3.80
N LEU A 25 -12.29 -9.73 4.10
CA LEU A 25 -13.22 -10.52 3.29
C LEU A 25 -13.35 -9.97 1.87
N HIS A 26 -13.44 -8.64 1.72
CA HIS A 26 -13.47 -8.00 0.41
C HIS A 26 -12.15 -8.21 -0.35
N ALA A 27 -11.02 -8.09 0.34
CA ALA A 27 -9.70 -8.29 -0.26
C ALA A 27 -9.52 -9.74 -0.73
N ALA A 28 -9.93 -10.72 0.07
CA ALA A 28 -9.91 -12.13 -0.29
C ALA A 28 -10.78 -12.41 -1.53
N LYS A 29 -11.99 -11.84 -1.58
CA LYS A 29 -12.86 -11.97 -2.76
C LYS A 29 -12.19 -11.40 -4.01
N LEU A 30 -11.63 -10.20 -3.94
CA LEU A 30 -10.98 -9.55 -5.07
C LEU A 30 -9.72 -10.32 -5.51
N ALA A 31 -8.93 -10.81 -4.56
CA ALA A 31 -7.75 -11.63 -4.83
C ALA A 31 -8.09 -12.90 -5.61
N MET A 32 -9.18 -13.58 -5.26
CA MET A 32 -9.66 -14.76 -6.00
C MET A 32 -10.21 -14.40 -7.39
N GLU A 33 -10.97 -13.31 -7.51
CA GLU A 33 -11.55 -12.88 -8.80
C GLU A 33 -10.49 -12.40 -9.79
N LYS A 34 -9.37 -11.87 -9.30
CA LYS A 34 -8.31 -11.26 -10.11
C LYS A 34 -7.04 -12.09 -10.20
N ASP A 35 -6.96 -13.19 -9.45
CA ASP A 35 -5.75 -14.01 -9.29
C ASP A 35 -4.53 -13.16 -8.87
N LYS A 36 -4.72 -12.36 -7.81
CA LYS A 36 -3.69 -11.42 -7.30
C LYS A 36 -3.43 -11.64 -5.81
N PRO A 37 -2.16 -11.63 -5.36
CA PRO A 37 -1.84 -11.65 -3.94
C PRO A 37 -2.30 -10.37 -3.22
N ILE A 38 -2.63 -10.54 -1.94
CA ILE A 38 -2.90 -9.42 -1.02
C ILE A 38 -1.61 -9.05 -0.30
N LEU A 39 -1.21 -7.78 -0.38
CA LEU A 39 -0.03 -7.22 0.27
C LEU A 39 -0.45 -6.22 1.35
N LEU A 40 0.15 -6.33 2.53
CA LEU A 40 -0.17 -5.53 3.73
C LEU A 40 1.00 -4.66 4.19
N ASP A 41 2.08 -4.66 3.41
CA ASP A 41 3.34 -3.96 3.64
C ASP A 41 3.23 -2.43 3.62
N TYR A 42 2.10 -1.86 3.17
CA TYR A 42 1.81 -0.42 3.25
C TYR A 42 0.71 -0.07 4.25
N TYR A 43 0.07 -1.05 4.89
CA TYR A 43 -1.10 -0.80 5.72
C TYR A 43 -0.77 0.01 6.97
N ARG A 44 0.32 -0.35 7.66
CA ARG A 44 0.76 0.34 8.88
C ARG A 44 1.28 1.74 8.56
N GLU A 45 2.01 1.87 7.48
CA GLU A 45 2.66 3.09 7.00
C GLU A 45 1.62 4.13 6.59
N THR A 46 0.54 3.70 5.93
CA THR A 46 -0.56 4.59 5.58
C THR A 46 -1.36 5.04 6.80
N LYS A 47 -1.56 4.17 7.81
CA LYS A 47 -2.12 4.58 9.12
C LYS A 47 -1.20 5.55 9.87
N ALA A 48 0.11 5.37 9.78
CA ALA A 48 1.10 6.27 10.37
C ALA A 48 1.33 7.56 9.57
N ASN A 49 0.64 7.74 8.44
CA ASN A 49 0.83 8.85 7.50
C ASN A 49 2.26 8.95 6.92
N SER A 50 3.05 7.88 6.98
CA SER A 50 4.37 7.83 6.34
C SER A 50 4.28 7.45 4.86
N ALA A 51 3.28 6.67 4.47
CA ALA A 51 2.96 6.38 3.07
C ALA A 51 1.76 7.20 2.58
N PHE A 52 1.78 7.55 1.30
CA PHE A 52 0.75 8.36 0.65
C PHE A 52 0.54 7.95 -0.81
N ILE A 53 -0.53 8.43 -1.43
CA ILE A 53 -0.76 8.25 -2.86
C ILE A 53 -0.06 9.39 -3.60
N GLY A 54 1.01 9.06 -4.32
CA GLY A 54 1.68 9.97 -5.23
C GLY A 54 0.91 10.07 -6.55
N VAL A 55 0.81 11.27 -7.12
CA VAL A 55 0.31 11.49 -8.48
C VAL A 55 1.45 12.02 -9.31
N ASP A 56 1.79 11.33 -10.38
CA ASP A 56 2.75 11.87 -11.34
C ASP A 56 2.14 13.10 -12.04
N LYS A 57 2.89 14.19 -12.08
CA LYS A 57 2.41 15.45 -12.69
C LYS A 57 2.29 15.37 -14.21
N ASP A 58 3.10 14.53 -14.84
CA ASP A 58 3.23 14.41 -16.28
C ASP A 58 2.29 13.34 -16.82
N THR A 59 2.31 12.12 -16.24
CA THR A 59 1.48 11.00 -16.71
C THR A 59 0.09 10.96 -16.07
N ARG A 60 -0.10 11.67 -14.94
CA ARG A 60 -1.32 11.62 -14.10
C ARG A 60 -1.60 10.25 -13.48
N GLU A 61 -0.65 9.32 -13.57
CA GLU A 61 -0.74 8.03 -12.91
C GLU A 61 -0.58 8.18 -11.40
N GLU A 62 -1.17 7.25 -10.66
CA GLU A 62 -1.16 7.25 -9.22
C GLU A 62 -0.34 6.08 -8.71
N PHE A 63 0.47 6.30 -7.69
CA PHE A 63 1.37 5.30 -7.11
C PHE A 63 1.19 5.31 -5.60
N LEU A 64 1.39 4.16 -4.94
CA LEU A 64 1.49 4.12 -3.50
C LEU A 64 2.96 4.32 -3.12
N VAL A 65 3.27 5.40 -2.41
CA VAL A 65 4.63 5.90 -2.19
C VAL A 65 4.93 5.87 -0.69
N LYS A 66 5.97 5.12 -0.29
CA LYS A 66 6.59 5.23 1.04
C LYS A 66 7.71 6.26 1.03
N ASN A 67 8.57 6.16 0.03
CA ASN A 67 9.69 7.06 -0.20
C ASN A 67 10.04 7.06 -1.71
N ARG A 68 11.10 7.76 -2.12
CA ARG A 68 11.48 7.89 -3.54
C ARG A 68 11.96 6.57 -4.18
N GLU A 69 12.42 5.63 -3.38
CA GLU A 69 12.98 4.35 -3.83
C GLU A 69 11.94 3.22 -3.71
N GLU A 70 10.97 3.36 -2.81
CA GLU A 70 9.95 2.36 -2.51
C GLU A 70 8.54 2.90 -2.83
N TYR A 71 8.10 2.59 -4.04
CA TYR A 71 6.76 2.85 -4.54
C TYR A 71 6.24 1.64 -5.34
N THR A 72 4.92 1.53 -5.44
CA THR A 72 4.28 0.43 -6.18
C THR A 72 4.25 0.70 -7.69
N SER A 73 3.85 -0.28 -8.48
CA SER A 73 3.37 -0.04 -9.86
C SER A 73 2.16 0.91 -9.88
N PRO A 74 1.80 1.47 -11.06
CA PRO A 74 0.63 2.33 -11.20
C PRO A 74 -0.63 1.67 -10.64
N ILE A 75 -1.42 2.47 -9.92
CA ILE A 75 -2.70 2.08 -9.36
C ILE A 75 -3.70 1.98 -10.52
N VAL A 76 -4.24 0.78 -10.72
CA VAL A 76 -5.24 0.49 -11.74
C VAL A 76 -6.63 0.82 -11.21
N LYS A 77 -6.92 0.46 -9.97
CA LYS A 77 -8.25 0.66 -9.39
C LYS A 77 -8.24 0.77 -7.87
N LYS A 78 -9.25 1.45 -7.33
CA LYS A 78 -9.42 1.72 -5.90
C LYS A 78 -10.82 1.29 -5.45
N TYR A 79 -10.91 0.54 -4.36
CA TYR A 79 -12.19 0.06 -3.80
C TYR A 79 -12.31 0.47 -2.34
N LYS A 80 -13.35 1.22 -1.99
CA LYS A 80 -13.60 1.59 -0.59
C LYS A 80 -14.10 0.38 0.21
N ALA A 81 -13.58 0.20 1.42
CA ALA A 81 -13.97 -0.86 2.34
C ALA A 81 -14.01 -0.35 3.78
N GLY A 82 -15.12 0.32 4.13
CA GLY A 82 -15.29 0.89 5.47
C GLY A 82 -14.30 2.01 5.76
N THR A 83 -13.43 1.80 6.76
CA THR A 83 -12.36 2.74 7.14
C THR A 83 -11.08 2.57 6.33
N ASP A 84 -11.03 1.55 5.47
CA ASP A 84 -9.89 1.21 4.64
C ASP A 84 -10.25 1.27 3.15
N MET A 85 -9.24 1.09 2.32
CA MET A 85 -9.38 1.04 0.87
C MET A 85 -8.44 -0.03 0.31
N LEU A 86 -8.92 -0.77 -0.68
CA LEU A 86 -8.14 -1.73 -1.43
C LEU A 86 -7.61 -1.03 -2.68
N ILE A 87 -6.32 -1.16 -2.92
CA ILE A 87 -5.62 -0.60 -4.07
C ILE A 87 -5.21 -1.76 -4.96
N GLU A 88 -5.76 -1.81 -6.16
CA GLU A 88 -5.37 -2.77 -7.18
C GLU A 88 -4.30 -2.14 -8.06
N THR A 89 -3.14 -2.80 -8.15
CA THR A 89 -2.11 -2.53 -9.15
C THR A 89 -2.16 -3.61 -10.23
N GLU A 90 -1.20 -3.63 -11.14
CA GLU A 90 -1.09 -4.65 -12.17
C GLU A 90 -1.08 -6.08 -11.59
N ASN A 91 -0.26 -6.33 -10.56
CA ASN A 91 0.04 -7.68 -10.08
C ASN A 91 -0.35 -7.95 -8.63
N SER A 92 -0.89 -6.97 -7.90
CA SER A 92 -1.18 -7.13 -6.47
C SER A 92 -2.32 -6.24 -5.99
N ILE A 93 -2.89 -6.62 -4.85
CA ILE A 93 -3.90 -5.85 -4.12
C ILE A 93 -3.30 -5.42 -2.79
N TYR A 94 -3.23 -4.11 -2.55
CA TYR A 94 -2.82 -3.55 -1.26
C TYR A 94 -4.03 -3.14 -0.44
N ILE A 95 -3.90 -3.19 0.89
CA ILE A 95 -4.87 -2.58 1.80
C ILE A 95 -4.21 -1.35 2.42
N ILE A 96 -4.90 -0.21 2.36
CA ILE A 96 -4.45 1.05 2.95
C ILE A 96 -5.56 1.72 3.76
N ALA A 97 -5.19 2.65 4.64
CA ALA A 97 -6.17 3.48 5.35
C ALA A 97 -6.93 4.39 4.38
N LEU A 98 -8.25 4.56 4.55
CA LEU A 98 -9.04 5.47 3.71
C LEU A 98 -8.60 6.95 3.87
N THR A 99 -7.97 7.28 5.00
CA THR A 99 -7.42 8.61 5.32
C THR A 99 -6.08 8.90 4.65
N THR A 100 -5.55 7.97 3.84
CA THR A 100 -4.29 8.14 3.13
C THR A 100 -4.31 9.40 2.27
N GLN A 101 -3.32 10.27 2.47
CA GLN A 101 -3.21 11.54 1.75
C GLN A 101 -2.81 11.32 0.29
N LYS A 102 -3.21 12.27 -0.56
CA LYS A 102 -2.81 12.32 -1.97
C LYS A 102 -1.91 13.53 -2.20
N LYS A 103 -0.77 13.34 -2.88
CA LYS A 103 0.23 14.40 -3.14
C LYS A 103 0.71 14.34 -4.58
N ASP A 104 0.88 15.50 -5.22
CA ASP A 104 1.52 15.57 -6.53
C ASP A 104 3.04 15.40 -6.39
N VAL A 105 3.62 14.56 -7.23
CA VAL A 105 5.06 14.24 -7.25
C VAL A 105 5.55 14.39 -8.68
N ALA A 106 6.78 14.85 -8.86
CA ALA A 106 7.40 14.99 -10.18
C ALA A 106 8.49 13.92 -10.33
N GLY A 107 8.51 13.22 -11.46
CA GLY A 107 9.63 12.38 -11.89
C GLY A 107 9.56 10.90 -11.51
N PHE A 108 8.43 10.21 -11.76
CA PHE A 108 8.43 8.74 -11.76
C PHE A 108 8.84 8.13 -13.12
N ASP A 109 9.01 8.94 -14.16
CA ASP A 109 9.21 8.50 -15.56
C ASP A 109 10.63 8.73 -16.11
N SER A 110 11.68 8.48 -15.31
CA SER A 110 13.05 8.58 -15.84
C SER A 110 13.99 7.53 -15.24
N ALA A 111 13.86 6.29 -15.75
CA ALA A 111 14.93 5.31 -15.83
C ALA A 111 14.81 4.55 -17.16
#